data_AF-A0A976PHE6-F1
#
_entry.id   AF-A0A976PHE6-F1
#
_cell.length_a   1.000
_cell.length_b   1.000
_cell.length_c   1.000
_cell.angle_alpha   90.00
_cell.angle_beta   90.00
_cell.angle_gamma   90.00
#
_symmetry.space_group_name_H-M   'P 1'
#
loop_
_entity.id
_entity.type
_entity.pdbx_description
1 polymer ?
#
loop_
_entity_poly.entity_id
_entity_poly.type
_entity_poly.pdbx_seq_one_letter_code
_entity_poly.pdbx_strand_id
1 'polypeptide(L)'
;MDYKIVVSQIVRELRGDLSQEQLNRKLGFKSNQVYRWEKGHAKVDWDDFILLSKKLKLDLNLLLRSYFRFNGSAEDIPSLFDHLFAGQSLSRISKRVGISEGKLRRLSNGQTSITLDDFLKVIFGLDRMESLAFVHELAGNKTLASLKEEKKLMDNIVKSYFKHPELGLLLVCLNLPGYKKLSFHQDSWLAEVSGIELKKVNTLLKLCLELKLVEKLEGKYILTPFKLSDRGDRASMMKVRSFWTKKALDKQKILAPQDAYGSIVFTTSKSARDKIIGSYLRFFEEFKQIVEEDKSPHQIPLVMNFHLFNPGQED
;
A
#
# COMPACT_ATOMS: atom_id res chain seq x y z
N MET A 1 -11.46 13.27 -0.09
CA MET A 1 -11.28 13.00 -1.53
C MET A 1 -12.65 12.90 -2.16
N ASP A 2 -12.88 13.59 -3.29
CA ASP A 2 -14.13 13.46 -4.03
C ASP A 2 -14.02 12.29 -5.01
N TYR A 3 -14.48 11.11 -4.59
CA TYR A 3 -14.42 9.90 -5.39
C TYR A 3 -15.27 9.97 -6.66
N LYS A 4 -16.29 10.83 -6.75
CA LYS A 4 -17.07 10.99 -8.00
C LYS A 4 -16.21 11.63 -9.08
N ILE A 5 -15.41 12.63 -8.72
CA ILE A 5 -14.47 13.28 -9.63
C ILE A 5 -13.39 12.28 -10.07
N VAL A 6 -12.83 11.49 -9.15
CA VAL A 6 -11.84 10.46 -9.48
C VAL A 6 -12.40 9.44 -10.46
N VAL A 7 -13.61 8.92 -10.20
CA VAL A 7 -14.30 7.98 -11.12
C VAL A 7 -14.52 8.58 -12.50
N SER A 8 -15.02 9.82 -12.58
CA SER A 8 -15.21 10.53 -13.85
C SER A 8 -13.91 10.66 -14.64
N GLN A 9 -12.81 11.00 -13.94
CA GLN A 9 -11.49 11.11 -14.56
C GLN A 9 -10.94 9.75 -15.01
N ILE A 10 -11.12 8.69 -14.21
CA ILE A 10 -10.76 7.31 -14.61
C ILE A 10 -11.47 6.91 -15.90
N VAL A 11 -12.80 7.09 -15.97
CA VAL A 11 -13.58 6.72 -17.16
C VAL A 11 -13.11 7.50 -18.38
N ARG A 12 -12.83 8.80 -18.21
CA ARG A 12 -12.31 9.66 -19.27
C ARG A 12 -10.94 9.21 -19.77
N GLU A 13 -10.02 8.89 -18.86
CA GLU A 13 -8.68 8.43 -19.25
C GLU A 13 -8.71 7.05 -19.91
N LEU A 14 -9.53 6.14 -19.41
CA LEU A 14 -9.76 4.83 -20.03
C LEU A 14 -10.38 4.95 -21.43
N ARG A 15 -11.32 5.88 -21.62
CA ARG A 15 -11.92 6.13 -22.94
C ARG A 15 -10.86 6.53 -23.98
N GLY A 16 -9.85 7.29 -23.55
CA GLY A 16 -8.82 7.82 -24.44
C GLY A 16 -9.44 8.64 -25.58
N ASP A 17 -9.11 8.27 -26.81
CA ASP A 17 -9.50 9.01 -28.02
C ASP A 17 -10.89 8.66 -28.53
N LEU A 18 -11.55 7.62 -27.99
CA LEU A 18 -12.92 7.28 -28.38
C LEU A 18 -13.87 8.42 -28.01
N SER A 19 -14.86 8.73 -28.85
CA SER A 19 -15.94 9.61 -28.43
C SER A 19 -16.79 8.93 -27.34
N GLN A 20 -17.47 9.73 -26.52
CA GLN A 20 -18.38 9.20 -25.49
C GLN A 20 -19.44 8.29 -26.11
N GLU A 21 -19.96 8.65 -27.28
CA GLU A 21 -20.94 7.85 -28.02
C GLU A 21 -20.34 6.54 -28.54
N GLN A 22 -19.12 6.56 -29.10
CA GLN A 22 -18.43 5.36 -29.56
C GLN A 22 -18.22 4.37 -28.42
N LEU A 23 -17.74 4.83 -27.27
CA LEU A 23 -17.57 3.98 -26.09
C LEU A 23 -18.93 3.46 -25.60
N ASN A 24 -19.94 4.31 -25.55
CA ASN A 24 -21.29 3.94 -25.12
C ASN A 24 -21.89 2.81 -25.98
N ARG A 25 -21.77 2.92 -27.30
CA ARG A 25 -22.16 1.87 -28.26
C ARG A 25 -21.34 0.59 -28.06
N LYS A 26 -20.03 0.70 -27.84
CA LYS A 26 -19.12 -0.43 -27.60
C LYS A 26 -19.48 -1.22 -26.33
N LEU A 27 -20.00 -0.53 -25.31
CA LEU A 27 -20.49 -1.13 -24.07
C LEU A 27 -21.91 -1.69 -24.20
N GLY A 28 -22.64 -1.38 -25.28
CA GLY A 28 -23.99 -1.86 -25.52
C GLY A 28 -25.08 -1.07 -24.79
N PHE A 29 -24.78 0.12 -24.28
CA PHE A 29 -25.77 0.96 -23.62
C PHE A 29 -26.69 1.66 -24.63
N LYS A 30 -27.99 1.68 -24.32
CA LYS A 30 -29.02 2.36 -25.14
C LYS A 30 -29.14 3.86 -24.82
N SER A 31 -28.73 4.28 -23.63
CA SER A 31 -28.75 5.67 -23.14
C SER A 31 -27.34 6.25 -23.13
N ASN A 32 -27.21 7.56 -22.90
CA ASN A 32 -25.93 8.29 -22.83
C ASN A 32 -25.14 8.02 -21.52
N GLN A 33 -24.99 6.75 -21.15
CA GLN A 33 -24.44 6.33 -19.86
C GLN A 33 -23.00 6.82 -19.64
N VAL A 34 -22.14 6.71 -20.66
CA VAL A 34 -20.74 7.18 -20.58
C VAL A 34 -20.65 8.69 -20.31
N TYR A 35 -21.49 9.48 -20.99
CA TYR A 35 -21.58 10.93 -20.73
C TYR A 35 -21.95 11.21 -19.27
N ARG A 36 -22.95 10.48 -18.74
CA ARG A 36 -23.38 10.64 -17.34
C ARG A 36 -22.29 10.26 -16.35
N TRP A 37 -21.50 9.23 -16.62
CA TRP A 37 -20.34 8.86 -15.80
C TRP A 37 -19.27 9.96 -15.82
N GLU A 38 -18.88 10.46 -16.99
CA GLU A 38 -17.86 11.50 -17.11
C GLU A 38 -18.29 12.86 -16.56
N LYS A 39 -19.59 13.13 -16.49
CA LYS A 39 -20.12 14.33 -15.81
C LYS A 39 -20.39 14.11 -14.32
N GLY A 40 -20.25 12.88 -13.81
CA GLY A 40 -20.57 12.53 -12.42
C GLY A 40 -22.07 12.53 -12.10
N HIS A 41 -22.93 12.52 -13.13
CA HIS A 41 -24.40 12.46 -13.01
C HIS A 41 -24.92 11.03 -12.77
N ALA A 42 -24.05 10.02 -12.93
CA ALA A 42 -24.35 8.63 -12.61
C ALA A 42 -23.16 7.98 -11.92
N LYS A 43 -23.45 7.01 -11.06
CA LYS A 43 -22.43 6.10 -10.53
C LYS A 43 -22.07 5.06 -11.59
N VAL A 44 -20.85 4.54 -11.49
CA VAL A 44 -20.39 3.40 -12.28
C VAL A 44 -20.53 2.18 -11.39
N ASP A 45 -21.45 1.28 -11.72
CA ASP A 45 -21.54 -0.01 -11.02
C ASP A 45 -20.29 -0.85 -11.34
N TRP A 46 -19.89 -1.74 -10.44
CA TRP A 46 -18.67 -2.50 -10.61
C TRP A 46 -18.75 -3.47 -11.80
N ASP A 47 -19.92 -4.05 -12.04
CA ASP A 47 -20.15 -4.91 -13.19
C ASP A 47 -19.97 -4.14 -14.51
N ASP A 48 -20.46 -2.90 -14.55
CA ASP A 48 -20.25 -1.98 -15.67
C ASP A 48 -18.77 -1.60 -15.82
N PHE A 49 -18.06 -1.44 -14.72
CA PHE A 49 -16.62 -1.15 -14.71
C PHE A 49 -15.79 -2.36 -15.19
N ILE A 50 -16.16 -3.58 -14.81
CA ILE A 50 -15.57 -4.81 -15.34
C ILE A 50 -15.83 -4.91 -16.85
N LEU A 51 -17.06 -4.64 -17.29
CA LEU A 51 -17.41 -4.63 -18.72
C LEU A 51 -16.56 -3.60 -19.48
N LEU A 52 -16.42 -2.39 -18.93
CA LEU A 52 -15.56 -1.34 -19.47
C LEU A 52 -14.11 -1.82 -19.60
N SER A 53 -13.56 -2.39 -18.52
CA SER A 53 -12.19 -2.92 -18.48
C SER A 53 -11.98 -3.99 -19.55
N LYS A 54 -12.91 -4.95 -19.68
CA LYS A 54 -12.87 -6.01 -20.70
C LYS A 54 -12.92 -5.44 -22.13
N LYS A 55 -13.82 -4.49 -22.41
CA LYS A 55 -13.95 -3.88 -23.75
C LYS A 55 -12.74 -3.05 -24.15
N LEU A 56 -12.00 -2.54 -23.18
CA LEU A 56 -10.77 -1.76 -23.36
C LEU A 56 -9.49 -2.58 -23.18
N LYS A 57 -9.60 -3.91 -23.00
CA LYS A 57 -8.48 -4.83 -22.81
C LYS A 57 -7.59 -4.48 -21.61
N LEU A 58 -8.17 -3.92 -20.55
CA LEU A 58 -7.52 -3.75 -19.26
C LEU A 58 -7.63 -5.05 -18.45
N ASP A 59 -6.50 -5.63 -18.06
CA ASP A 59 -6.47 -6.80 -17.19
C ASP A 59 -6.59 -6.39 -15.72
N LEU A 60 -7.83 -6.25 -15.25
CA LEU A 60 -8.12 -5.84 -13.88
C LEU A 60 -7.62 -6.87 -12.85
N ASN A 61 -7.62 -8.16 -13.18
CA ASN A 61 -7.12 -9.21 -12.28
C ASN A 61 -5.61 -9.09 -12.10
N LEU A 62 -4.86 -8.81 -13.17
CA LEU A 62 -3.43 -8.53 -13.08
C LEU A 62 -3.13 -7.31 -12.21
N LEU A 63 -3.92 -6.24 -12.34
CA LEU A 63 -3.75 -5.05 -11.49
C LEU A 63 -4.05 -5.36 -10.02
N LEU A 64 -5.15 -6.04 -9.72
CA LEU A 64 -5.51 -6.43 -8.35
C LEU A 64 -4.44 -7.34 -7.73
N ARG A 65 -3.86 -8.25 -8.52
CA ARG A 65 -2.73 -9.08 -8.09
C ARG A 65 -1.48 -8.25 -7.81
N SER A 66 -1.14 -7.34 -8.72
CA SER A 66 0.09 -6.54 -8.63
C SER A 66 0.08 -5.61 -7.42
N TYR A 67 -1.05 -4.96 -7.15
CA TYR A 67 -1.18 -3.96 -6.09
C TYR A 67 -1.67 -4.55 -4.77
N PHE A 68 -2.67 -5.42 -4.79
CA PHE A 68 -3.29 -5.94 -3.57
C PHE A 68 -2.96 -7.40 -3.28
N ARG A 69 -2.15 -8.07 -4.12
CA ARG A 69 -1.82 -9.51 -3.99
C ARG A 69 -3.04 -10.42 -4.05
N PHE A 70 -4.13 -9.94 -4.64
CA PHE A 70 -5.35 -10.72 -4.80
C PHE A 70 -5.23 -11.64 -6.02
N ASN A 71 -5.38 -12.95 -5.82
CA ASN A 71 -5.26 -13.96 -6.88
C ASN A 71 -6.62 -14.44 -7.43
N GLY A 72 -7.73 -13.95 -6.90
CA GLY A 72 -9.08 -14.29 -7.36
C GLY A 72 -9.55 -13.46 -8.55
N SER A 73 -10.85 -13.56 -8.84
CA SER A 73 -11.50 -12.81 -9.93
C SER A 73 -12.01 -11.46 -9.43
N ALA A 74 -11.84 -10.39 -10.21
CA ALA A 74 -12.39 -9.07 -9.93
C ALA A 74 -13.93 -9.08 -9.86
N GLU A 75 -14.57 -10.04 -10.53
CA GLU A 75 -16.01 -10.31 -10.48
C GLU A 75 -16.48 -10.82 -9.10
N ASP A 76 -15.60 -11.45 -8.32
CA ASP A 76 -15.94 -12.02 -7.01
C ASP A 76 -15.65 -11.00 -5.90
N ILE A 77 -16.58 -10.05 -5.76
CA ILE A 77 -16.52 -9.00 -4.72
C ILE A 77 -16.43 -9.58 -3.30
N PRO A 78 -17.22 -10.60 -2.90
CA PRO A 78 -17.07 -11.25 -1.60
C PRO A 78 -15.63 -11.70 -1.32
N SER A 79 -15.01 -12.46 -2.23
CA SER A 79 -13.63 -12.94 -2.06
C SER A 79 -12.61 -11.80 -2.07
N LEU A 80 -12.81 -10.79 -2.91
CA LEU A 80 -11.96 -9.61 -2.93
C LEU A 80 -12.04 -8.83 -1.61
N PHE A 81 -13.23 -8.71 -1.02
CA PHE A 81 -13.42 -8.00 0.23
C PHE A 81 -12.90 -8.78 1.43
N ASP A 82 -13.10 -10.09 1.46
CA ASP A 82 -12.49 -10.96 2.47
C ASP A 82 -10.95 -10.80 2.46
N HIS A 83 -10.35 -10.85 1.27
CA HIS A 83 -8.91 -10.62 1.08
C HIS A 83 -8.46 -9.21 1.51
N LEU A 84 -9.16 -8.16 1.09
CA LEU A 84 -8.81 -6.78 1.42
C LEU A 84 -8.99 -6.46 2.92
N PHE A 85 -9.98 -7.07 3.57
CA PHE A 85 -10.24 -6.85 4.99
C PHE A 85 -9.32 -7.68 5.88
N ALA A 86 -8.80 -8.80 5.37
CA ALA A 86 -7.81 -9.64 6.06
C ALA A 86 -8.23 -9.97 7.50
N GLY A 87 -9.49 -10.39 7.67
CA GLY A 87 -10.06 -10.75 8.98
C GLY A 87 -10.42 -9.59 9.91
N GLN A 88 -10.21 -8.33 9.51
CA GLN A 88 -10.60 -7.16 10.32
C GLN A 88 -12.13 -7.07 10.49
N SER A 89 -12.56 -6.60 11.66
CA SER A 89 -13.98 -6.40 11.93
C SER A 89 -14.59 -5.30 11.04
N LEU A 90 -15.84 -5.50 10.58
CA LEU A 90 -16.55 -4.53 9.75
C LEU A 90 -16.69 -3.16 10.43
N SER A 91 -16.74 -3.11 11.76
CA SER A 91 -16.75 -1.85 12.51
C SER A 91 -15.46 -1.05 12.35
N ARG A 92 -14.30 -1.73 12.39
CA ARG A 92 -12.99 -1.11 12.14
C ARG A 92 -12.89 -0.63 10.70
N ILE A 93 -13.31 -1.45 9.74
CA ILE A 93 -13.29 -1.08 8.31
C ILE A 93 -14.21 0.12 8.06
N SER A 94 -15.45 0.08 8.55
CA SER A 94 -16.46 1.15 8.44
C SER A 94 -15.90 2.52 8.85
N LYS A 95 -15.23 2.58 10.02
CA LYS A 95 -14.60 3.81 10.52
C LYS A 95 -13.47 4.31 9.62
N ARG A 96 -12.68 3.42 9.01
CA ARG A 96 -11.56 3.79 8.13
C ARG A 96 -12.02 4.26 6.75
N VAL A 97 -13.01 3.59 6.17
CA VAL A 97 -13.41 3.81 4.76
C VAL A 97 -14.61 4.75 4.62
N GLY A 98 -15.33 5.05 5.71
CA GLY A 98 -16.51 5.91 5.70
C GLY A 98 -17.73 5.28 5.03
N ILE A 99 -17.87 3.94 5.12
CA ILE A 99 -19.02 3.18 4.60
C ILE A 99 -19.67 2.46 5.79
N SER A 100 -21.00 2.53 5.93
CA SER A 100 -21.69 1.91 7.05
C SER A 100 -21.48 0.40 7.13
N GLU A 101 -21.42 -0.15 8.35
CA GLU A 101 -21.24 -1.59 8.58
C GLU A 101 -22.30 -2.44 7.87
N GLY A 102 -23.56 -2.00 7.86
CA GLY A 102 -24.64 -2.69 7.17
C GLY A 102 -24.43 -2.74 5.65
N LYS A 103 -23.87 -1.69 5.04
CA LYS A 103 -23.54 -1.71 3.62
C LYS A 103 -22.32 -2.59 3.34
N LEU A 104 -21.26 -2.49 4.13
CA LEU A 104 -20.10 -3.38 4.01
C LEU A 104 -20.49 -4.85 4.14
N ARG A 105 -21.34 -5.19 5.11
CA ARG A 105 -21.87 -6.55 5.29
C ARG A 105 -22.62 -7.05 4.06
N ARG A 106 -23.52 -6.24 3.48
CA ARG A 106 -24.24 -6.62 2.26
C ARG A 106 -23.29 -6.82 1.07
N LEU A 107 -22.27 -5.97 0.94
CA LEU A 107 -21.26 -6.09 -0.11
C LEU A 107 -20.42 -7.36 0.06
N SER A 108 -19.88 -7.61 1.26
CA SER A 108 -19.11 -8.82 1.58
C SER A 108 -19.91 -10.11 1.39
N ASN A 109 -21.24 -10.06 1.55
CA ASN A 109 -22.11 -11.21 1.36
C ASN A 109 -22.69 -11.30 -0.07
N GLY A 110 -22.28 -10.43 -1.00
CA GLY A 110 -22.79 -10.42 -2.38
C GLY A 110 -24.28 -10.04 -2.50
N GLN A 111 -24.88 -9.44 -1.47
CA GLN A 111 -26.30 -9.08 -1.42
C GLN A 111 -26.62 -7.78 -2.18
N THR A 112 -25.58 -7.02 -2.56
CA THR A 112 -25.73 -5.78 -3.33
C THR A 112 -24.48 -5.56 -4.18
N SER A 113 -24.65 -4.95 -5.36
CA SER A 113 -23.50 -4.59 -6.21
C SER A 113 -22.75 -3.39 -5.63
N ILE A 114 -21.43 -3.38 -5.80
CA ILE A 114 -20.60 -2.24 -5.41
C ILE A 114 -20.50 -1.26 -6.56
N THR A 115 -20.36 0.02 -6.26
CA THR A 115 -20.03 1.03 -7.26
C THR A 115 -18.53 1.32 -7.21
N LEU A 116 -17.96 1.79 -8.32
CA LEU A 116 -16.54 2.15 -8.36
C LEU A 116 -16.19 3.23 -7.30
N ASP A 117 -17.09 4.14 -6.96
CA ASP A 117 -16.85 5.11 -5.88
C ASP A 117 -16.71 4.45 -4.50
N ASP A 118 -17.49 3.40 -4.24
CA ASP A 118 -17.38 2.65 -2.98
C ASP A 118 -16.13 1.77 -2.98
N PHE A 119 -15.78 1.16 -4.10
CA PHE A 119 -14.53 0.40 -4.23
C PHE A 119 -13.31 1.30 -3.97
N LEU A 120 -13.26 2.49 -4.59
CA LEU A 120 -12.18 3.45 -4.36
C LEU A 120 -12.12 3.90 -2.90
N LYS A 121 -13.27 4.17 -2.25
CA LYS A 121 -13.29 4.48 -0.81
C LYS A 121 -12.66 3.38 0.03
N VAL A 122 -12.98 2.12 -0.28
CA VAL A 122 -12.42 0.97 0.43
C VAL A 122 -10.91 0.93 0.27
N ILE A 123 -10.40 0.88 -0.96
CA ILE A 123 -8.96 0.73 -1.18
C ILE A 123 -8.18 1.92 -0.60
N PHE A 124 -8.64 3.17 -0.80
CA PHE A 124 -7.95 4.36 -0.29
C PHE A 124 -8.00 4.47 1.24
N GLY A 125 -9.07 3.99 1.88
CA GLY A 125 -9.20 3.97 3.34
C GLY A 125 -8.34 2.88 4.00
N LEU A 126 -8.05 1.80 3.27
CA LEU A 126 -7.18 0.72 3.74
C LEU A 126 -5.70 1.01 3.48
N ASP A 127 -5.36 1.37 2.24
CA ASP A 127 -4.00 1.63 1.79
C ASP A 127 -3.97 2.74 0.73
N ARG A 128 -3.74 3.96 1.20
CA ARG A 128 -3.70 5.15 0.34
C ARG A 128 -2.57 5.11 -0.70
N MET A 129 -1.40 4.60 -0.32
CA MET A 129 -0.23 4.61 -1.20
C MET A 129 -0.40 3.63 -2.35
N GLU A 130 -0.81 2.39 -2.04
CA GLU A 130 -1.03 1.37 -3.08
C GLU A 130 -2.24 1.70 -3.94
N SER A 131 -3.28 2.32 -3.38
CA SER A 131 -4.45 2.77 -4.14
C SER A 131 -4.13 3.85 -5.16
N LEU A 132 -3.26 4.81 -4.83
CA LEU A 132 -2.81 5.82 -5.78
C LEU A 132 -2.04 5.21 -6.95
N ALA A 133 -1.16 4.25 -6.66
CA ALA A 133 -0.40 3.56 -7.68
C ALA A 133 -1.31 2.72 -8.59
N PHE A 134 -2.26 1.97 -7.98
CA PHE A 134 -3.30 1.24 -8.70
C PHE A 134 -4.12 2.14 -9.62
N VAL A 135 -4.64 3.27 -9.12
CA VAL A 135 -5.43 4.22 -9.93
C VAL A 135 -4.60 4.83 -11.05
N HIS A 136 -3.32 5.11 -10.82
CA HIS A 136 -2.43 5.64 -11.85
C HIS A 136 -2.23 4.64 -12.99
N GLU A 137 -1.99 3.36 -12.70
CA GLU A 137 -1.87 2.33 -13.73
C GLU A 137 -3.21 2.09 -14.44
N LEU A 138 -4.31 2.09 -13.69
CA LEU A 138 -5.67 1.97 -14.22
C LEU A 138 -6.01 3.11 -15.18
N ALA A 139 -5.49 4.32 -14.96
CA ALA A 139 -5.62 5.47 -15.86
C ALA A 139 -4.59 5.47 -17.01
N GLY A 140 -3.94 4.34 -17.32
CA GLY A 140 -2.96 4.23 -18.40
C GLY A 140 -1.67 5.01 -18.12
N ASN A 141 -1.24 5.06 -16.85
CA ASN A 141 -0.09 5.83 -16.37
C ASN A 141 -0.20 7.35 -16.53
N LYS A 142 -1.43 7.85 -16.64
CA LYS A 142 -1.71 9.28 -16.62
C LYS A 142 -2.08 9.73 -15.21
N THR A 143 -1.55 10.88 -14.82
CA THR A 143 -1.89 11.48 -13.53
C THR A 143 -3.25 12.17 -13.62
N LEU A 144 -4.22 11.67 -12.86
CA LEU A 144 -5.53 12.30 -12.74
C LEU A 144 -5.40 13.69 -12.11
N ALA A 145 -6.07 14.70 -12.69
CA ALA A 145 -5.95 16.08 -12.23
C ALA A 145 -6.33 16.24 -10.75
N SER A 146 -7.34 15.50 -10.28
CA SER A 146 -7.78 15.52 -8.88
C SER A 146 -6.78 14.89 -7.90
N LEU A 147 -5.83 14.09 -8.39
CA LEU A 147 -4.83 13.37 -7.60
C LEU A 147 -3.40 13.86 -7.84
N LYS A 148 -3.21 14.93 -8.63
CA LYS A 148 -1.88 15.37 -9.09
C LYS A 148 -0.93 15.71 -7.95
N GLU A 149 -1.36 16.55 -7.01
CA GLU A 149 -0.52 16.95 -5.87
C GLU A 149 -0.26 15.78 -4.92
N GLU A 150 -1.25 14.89 -4.76
CA GLU A 150 -1.12 13.71 -3.92
C GLU A 150 -0.13 12.70 -4.51
N LYS A 151 -0.22 12.44 -5.82
CA LYS A 151 0.72 11.60 -6.55
C LYS A 151 2.14 12.16 -6.46
N LYS A 152 2.31 13.47 -6.67
CA LYS A 152 3.61 14.15 -6.54
C LYS A 152 4.20 13.99 -5.15
N LEU A 153 3.40 14.15 -4.10
CA LEU A 153 3.83 13.95 -2.73
C LEU A 153 4.28 12.49 -2.49
N MET A 154 3.48 11.52 -2.91
CA MET A 154 3.83 10.10 -2.77
C MET A 154 5.09 9.72 -3.54
N ASP A 155 5.26 10.22 -4.76
CA ASP A 155 6.46 9.98 -5.56
C ASP A 155 7.71 10.53 -4.87
N ASN A 156 7.60 11.70 -4.25
CA ASN A 156 8.68 12.27 -3.46
C ASN A 156 8.98 11.44 -2.21
N ILE A 157 7.97 10.89 -1.54
CA ILE A 157 8.15 9.99 -0.40
C ILE A 157 8.87 8.71 -0.83
N VAL A 158 8.39 8.04 -1.87
CA VAL A 158 8.96 6.78 -2.39
C VAL A 158 10.41 7.00 -2.84
N LYS A 159 10.65 8.06 -3.64
CA LYS A 159 12.01 8.44 -4.08
C LYS A 159 12.94 8.72 -2.91
N SER A 160 12.43 9.40 -1.88
CA SER A 160 13.21 9.72 -0.68
C SER A 160 13.53 8.48 0.13
N TYR A 161 12.57 7.56 0.28
CA TYR A 161 12.79 6.28 0.97
C TYR A 161 13.84 5.43 0.25
N PHE A 162 13.80 5.36 -1.08
CA PHE A 162 14.83 4.65 -1.86
C PHE A 162 16.23 5.26 -1.73
N LYS A 163 16.31 6.58 -1.54
CA LYS A 163 17.58 7.26 -1.29
C LYS A 163 18.05 7.12 0.16
N HIS A 164 17.11 7.00 1.09
CA HIS A 164 17.33 7.01 2.53
C HIS A 164 16.45 5.97 3.25
N PRO A 165 16.78 4.67 3.15
CA PRO A 165 15.95 3.62 3.75
C PRO A 165 15.77 3.77 5.27
N GLU A 166 16.72 4.39 5.95
CA GLU A 166 16.69 4.67 7.40
C GLU A 166 15.51 5.56 7.82
N LEU A 167 14.92 6.29 6.87
CA LEU A 167 13.76 7.13 7.09
C LEU A 167 12.61 6.34 7.73
N GLY A 168 12.39 5.09 7.30
CA GLY A 168 11.36 4.24 7.88
C GLY A 168 11.61 3.91 9.36
N LEU A 169 12.86 3.58 9.72
CA LEU A 169 13.23 3.28 11.10
C LEU A 169 13.06 4.52 12.00
N LEU A 170 13.47 5.68 11.51
CA LEU A 170 13.32 6.94 12.24
C LEU A 170 11.85 7.24 12.56
N LEU A 171 10.94 7.06 11.59
CA LEU A 171 9.52 7.29 11.80
C LEU A 171 8.93 6.30 12.82
N VAL A 172 9.35 5.02 12.79
CA VAL A 172 8.94 4.04 13.81
C VAL A 172 9.43 4.46 15.21
N CYS A 173 10.65 4.98 15.33
CA CYS A 173 11.20 5.41 16.62
C CYS A 173 10.40 6.55 17.28
N LEU A 174 9.79 7.44 16.49
CA LEU A 174 8.94 8.52 17.00
C LEU A 174 7.66 8.01 17.69
N ASN A 175 7.25 6.77 17.39
CA ASN A 175 6.08 6.16 18.02
C ASN A 175 6.36 5.49 19.37
N LEU A 176 7.63 5.32 19.74
CA LEU A 176 8.03 4.65 20.96
C LEU A 176 7.59 5.45 22.20
N PRO A 177 7.11 4.81 23.28
CA PRO A 177 6.75 5.45 24.53
C PRO A 177 7.87 6.30 25.12
N GLY A 178 9.12 5.88 24.96
CA GLY A 178 10.29 6.65 25.41
C GLY A 178 10.34 8.04 24.77
N TYR A 179 10.14 8.13 23.45
CA TYR A 179 10.06 9.40 22.74
C TYR A 179 8.85 10.23 23.17
N LYS A 180 7.67 9.60 23.26
CA LYS A 180 6.42 10.29 23.63
C LYS A 180 6.48 10.93 25.02
N LYS A 181 7.22 10.32 25.94
CA LYS A 181 7.44 10.80 27.33
C LYS A 181 8.41 11.98 27.42
N LEU A 182 9.22 12.25 26.39
CA LEU A 182 10.11 13.43 26.41
C LEU A 182 9.29 14.69 26.54
N SER A 183 9.77 15.70 27.27
CA SER A 183 9.11 17.00 27.35
C SER A 183 9.28 17.79 26.05
N PHE A 184 10.40 17.63 25.36
CA PHE A 184 10.71 18.24 24.05
C PHE A 184 11.50 17.26 23.17
N HIS A 185 11.54 17.51 21.87
CA HIS A 185 12.29 16.68 20.94
C HIS A 185 13.80 16.66 21.23
N GLN A 186 14.42 15.48 21.18
CA GLN A 186 15.87 15.30 21.32
C GLN A 186 16.42 14.44 20.17
N ASP A 187 17.22 15.03 19.30
CA ASP A 187 17.87 14.33 18.17
C ASP A 187 18.80 13.20 18.67
N SER A 188 19.50 13.42 19.79
CA SER A 188 20.41 12.45 20.42
C SER A 188 19.70 11.17 20.84
N TRP A 189 18.47 11.29 21.38
CA TRP A 189 17.67 10.14 21.77
C TRP A 189 17.31 9.27 20.56
N LEU A 190 16.94 9.89 19.43
CA LEU A 190 16.65 9.15 18.20
C LEU A 190 17.91 8.51 17.64
N ALA A 191 19.04 9.21 17.66
CA ALA A 191 20.32 8.67 17.19
C ALA A 191 20.72 7.41 17.97
N GLU A 192 20.59 7.45 19.30
CA GLU A 192 20.87 6.33 20.19
C GLU A 192 19.95 5.13 19.92
N VAL A 193 18.64 5.34 19.94
CA VAL A 193 17.65 4.25 19.82
C VAL A 193 17.62 3.63 18.41
N SER A 194 17.81 4.44 17.37
CA SER A 194 17.82 3.93 15.98
C SER A 194 19.18 3.42 15.53
N GLY A 195 20.27 3.80 16.21
CA GLY A 195 21.63 3.57 15.75
C GLY A 195 21.96 4.27 14.43
N ILE A 196 21.32 5.43 14.18
CA ILE A 196 21.58 6.36 13.07
C ILE A 196 22.46 7.49 13.59
N GLU A 197 23.44 7.94 12.82
CA GLU A 197 24.30 9.07 13.19
C GLU A 197 23.47 10.35 13.45
N LEU A 198 23.81 11.09 14.51
CA LEU A 198 23.10 12.31 14.92
C LEU A 198 22.91 13.32 13.76
N LYS A 199 23.96 13.60 12.99
CA LYS A 199 23.88 14.52 11.84
C LYS A 199 22.88 14.02 10.78
N LYS A 200 22.81 12.70 10.60
CA LYS A 200 21.90 12.05 9.66
C LYS A 200 20.45 12.10 10.16
N VAL A 201 20.21 11.90 11.47
CA VAL A 201 18.90 12.10 12.11
C VAL A 201 18.35 13.49 11.79
N ASN A 202 19.13 14.54 12.01
CA ASN A 202 18.71 15.93 11.76
C ASN A 202 18.33 16.15 10.29
N THR A 203 19.10 15.57 9.37
CA THR A 203 18.85 15.67 7.93
C THR A 203 17.56 14.94 7.54
N LEU A 204 17.35 13.74 8.08
CA LEU A 204 16.17 12.93 7.80
C LEU A 204 14.90 13.55 8.40
N LEU A 205 14.96 14.15 9.60
CA LEU A 205 13.80 14.83 10.20
C LEU A 205 13.36 16.05 9.38
N LYS A 206 14.31 16.84 8.86
CA LYS A 206 13.99 17.95 7.93
C LYS A 206 13.28 17.42 6.68
N LEU A 207 13.78 16.34 6.10
CA LEU A 207 13.15 15.69 4.96
C LEU A 207 11.74 15.16 5.31
N CYS A 208 11.55 14.57 6.48
CA CYS A 208 10.23 14.11 6.94
C CYS A 208 9.23 15.26 7.10
N LEU A 209 9.66 16.43 7.57
CA LEU A 209 8.83 17.64 7.62
C LEU A 209 8.44 18.11 6.21
N GLU A 210 9.41 18.21 5.30
CA GLU A 210 9.19 18.62 3.90
C GLU A 210 8.19 17.68 3.18
N LEU A 211 8.28 16.39 3.48
CA LEU A 211 7.41 15.33 2.94
C LEU A 211 6.10 15.16 3.71
N LYS A 212 5.84 15.98 4.74
CA LYS A 212 4.65 15.89 5.59
C LYS A 212 4.44 14.52 6.24
N LEU A 213 5.52 13.79 6.50
CA LEU A 213 5.50 12.52 7.23
C LEU A 213 5.47 12.74 8.75
N VAL A 214 5.88 13.93 9.18
CA VAL A 214 5.80 14.40 10.56
C VAL A 214 5.34 15.85 10.61
N GLU A 215 4.77 16.23 11.74
CA GLU A 215 4.43 17.60 12.10
C GLU A 215 5.10 17.95 13.43
N LYS A 216 5.36 19.24 13.68
CA LYS A 216 5.91 19.69 14.95
C LYS A 216 4.80 20.26 15.83
N LEU A 217 4.48 19.59 16.92
CA LEU A 217 3.48 20.01 17.91
C LEU A 217 4.14 20.10 19.28
N GLU A 218 3.95 21.21 19.99
CA GLU A 218 4.48 21.42 21.35
C GLU A 218 5.99 21.07 21.48
N GLY A 219 6.78 21.41 20.45
CA GLY A 219 8.22 21.14 20.45
C GLY A 219 8.62 19.70 20.16
N LYS A 220 7.67 18.79 19.85
CA LYS A 220 7.90 17.39 19.47
C LYS A 220 7.45 17.09 18.05
N TYR A 221 8.11 16.14 17.39
CA TYR A 221 7.60 15.58 16.13
C TYR A 221 6.52 14.54 16.39
N ILE A 222 5.39 14.67 15.71
CA ILE A 222 4.28 13.71 15.71
C ILE A 222 4.14 13.17 14.29
N LEU A 223 3.94 11.85 14.18
CA LEU A 223 3.71 11.21 12.89
C LEU A 223 2.36 11.64 12.31
N THR A 224 2.37 11.96 11.02
CA THR A 224 1.13 11.99 10.25
C THR A 224 0.77 10.56 9.81
N PRO A 225 -0.47 10.27 9.40
CA PRO A 225 -0.78 9.00 8.77
C PRO A 225 0.00 8.83 7.47
N PHE A 226 0.98 7.93 7.45
CA PHE A 226 1.75 7.59 6.26
C PHE A 226 1.92 6.07 6.15
N LYS A 227 2.25 5.62 4.93
CA LYS A 227 2.79 4.29 4.68
C LYS A 227 4.03 4.46 3.80
N LEU A 228 5.07 3.68 4.05
CA LEU A 228 6.20 3.58 3.13
C LEU A 228 6.01 2.33 2.30
N SER A 229 6.26 2.44 1.00
CA SER A 229 6.30 1.30 0.08
C SER A 229 7.72 1.16 -0.42
N ASP A 230 8.21 -0.08 -0.43
CA ASP A 230 9.46 -0.45 -1.08
C ASP A 230 9.23 -0.83 -2.55
N ARG A 231 8.02 -0.67 -3.10
CA ARG A 231 7.71 -0.91 -4.51
C ARG A 231 8.27 0.19 -5.41
N GLY A 232 8.95 -0.23 -6.48
CA GLY A 232 9.52 0.66 -7.48
C GLY A 232 10.23 -0.13 -8.57
N ASP A 233 11.10 0.54 -9.33
CA ASP A 233 11.95 -0.17 -10.28
C ASP A 233 12.89 -1.15 -9.55
N ARG A 234 13.29 -2.21 -10.25
CA ARG A 234 14.13 -3.27 -9.69
C ARG A 234 15.40 -2.72 -9.03
N ALA A 235 16.05 -1.72 -9.62
CA ALA A 235 17.30 -1.18 -9.08
C ALA A 235 17.06 -0.44 -7.76
N SER A 236 15.98 0.35 -7.66
CA SER A 236 15.61 1.02 -6.41
C SER A 236 15.24 0.03 -5.30
N MET A 237 14.46 -1.01 -5.61
CA MET A 237 14.13 -2.06 -4.64
C MET A 237 15.39 -2.78 -4.13
N MET A 238 16.33 -3.09 -5.03
CA MET A 238 17.60 -3.71 -4.65
C MET A 238 18.43 -2.82 -3.74
N LYS A 239 18.42 -1.49 -3.91
CA LYS A 239 19.16 -0.56 -3.03
C LYS A 239 18.65 -0.64 -1.59
N VAL A 240 17.33 -0.59 -1.39
CA VAL A 240 16.73 -0.71 -0.04
C VAL A 240 17.07 -2.05 0.61
N ARG A 241 16.90 -3.15 -0.15
CA ARG A 241 17.21 -4.49 0.36
C ARG A 241 18.68 -4.66 0.70
N SER A 242 19.57 -4.18 -0.17
CA SER A 242 21.02 -4.21 0.06
C SER A 242 21.42 -3.41 1.28
N PHE A 243 20.80 -2.23 1.49
CA PHE A 243 21.01 -1.41 2.67
C PHE A 243 20.69 -2.18 3.96
N TRP A 244 19.49 -2.75 4.06
CA TRP A 244 19.06 -3.48 5.25
C TRP A 244 19.86 -4.76 5.47
N THR A 245 20.19 -5.50 4.40
CA THR A 245 21.06 -6.68 4.48
C THR A 245 22.43 -6.30 5.02
N LYS A 246 23.05 -5.22 4.53
CA LYS A 246 24.35 -4.75 5.04
C LYS A 246 24.28 -4.39 6.52
N LYS A 247 23.23 -3.67 6.96
CA LYS A 247 23.00 -3.35 8.38
C LYS A 247 22.86 -4.61 9.24
N ALA A 248 22.15 -5.62 8.75
CA ALA A 248 22.00 -6.90 9.44
C ALA A 248 23.35 -7.65 9.57
N LEU A 249 24.14 -7.69 8.49
CA LEU A 249 25.49 -8.28 8.51
C LEU A 249 26.42 -7.55 9.49
N ASP A 250 26.35 -6.22 9.56
CA ASP A 250 27.15 -5.46 10.53
C ASP A 250 26.70 -5.73 11.98
N LYS A 251 25.41 -5.95 12.21
CA LYS A 251 24.88 -6.33 13.54
C LYS A 251 25.25 -7.74 13.96
N GLN A 252 25.32 -8.69 13.03
CA GLN A 252 25.80 -10.06 13.32
C GLN A 252 27.25 -10.13 13.84
N LYS A 253 28.05 -9.06 13.68
CA LYS A 253 29.40 -8.98 14.27
C LYS A 253 29.36 -8.71 15.78
N ILE A 254 28.25 -8.20 16.30
CA ILE A 254 28.05 -7.77 17.69
C ILE A 254 26.71 -8.34 18.15
N LEU A 255 26.63 -9.68 18.20
CA LEU A 255 25.41 -10.42 18.48
C LEU A 255 24.85 -10.11 19.88
N ALA A 256 23.60 -9.68 19.93
CA ALA A 256 22.86 -9.64 21.18
C ALA A 256 22.14 -11.00 21.41
N PRO A 257 21.99 -11.47 22.66
CA PRO A 257 21.33 -12.75 22.96
C PRO A 257 19.92 -12.91 22.40
N GLN A 258 19.21 -11.79 22.19
CA GLN A 258 17.84 -11.74 21.67
C GLN A 258 17.75 -11.63 20.14
N ASP A 259 18.88 -11.52 19.42
CA ASP A 259 18.89 -11.44 17.96
C ASP A 259 18.60 -12.83 17.36
N ALA A 260 17.58 -12.91 16.50
CA ALA A 260 17.24 -14.13 15.78
C ALA A 260 17.82 -14.12 14.36
N TYR A 261 18.59 -15.14 14.02
CA TYR A 261 19.09 -15.37 12.67
C TYR A 261 19.28 -16.88 12.44
N GLY A 262 19.04 -17.31 11.21
CA GLY A 262 19.17 -18.70 10.80
C GLY A 262 19.42 -18.80 9.31
N SER A 263 20.06 -19.88 8.88
CA SER A 263 20.27 -20.18 7.47
C SER A 263 20.05 -21.66 7.25
N ILE A 264 19.27 -21.99 6.23
CA ILE A 264 19.03 -23.37 5.81
C ILE A 264 19.22 -23.45 4.30
N VAL A 265 20.00 -24.43 3.86
CA VAL A 265 20.18 -24.76 2.44
C VAL A 265 19.61 -26.15 2.25
N PHE A 266 18.67 -26.30 1.33
CA PHE A 266 17.95 -27.56 1.11
C PHE A 266 17.53 -27.70 -0.36
N THR A 267 17.29 -28.93 -0.80
CA THR A 267 16.71 -29.25 -2.11
C THR A 267 15.21 -29.51 -1.98
N THR A 268 14.43 -29.23 -3.03
CA THR A 268 12.97 -29.42 -3.01
C THR A 268 12.42 -29.70 -4.39
N SER A 269 11.22 -30.30 -4.48
CA SER A 269 10.51 -30.46 -5.76
C SER A 269 9.79 -29.17 -6.18
N LYS A 270 9.36 -29.04 -7.44
CA LYS A 270 8.58 -27.89 -7.92
C LYS A 270 7.29 -27.69 -7.10
N SER A 271 6.53 -28.75 -6.85
CA SER A 271 5.31 -28.68 -6.04
C SER A 271 5.59 -28.26 -4.58
N ALA A 272 6.67 -28.75 -3.99
CA ALA A 272 7.06 -28.34 -2.65
C ALA A 272 7.59 -26.90 -2.61
N ARG A 273 8.28 -26.42 -3.67
CA ARG A 273 8.65 -25.00 -3.83
C ARG A 273 7.41 -24.10 -3.80
N ASP A 274 6.35 -24.45 -4.53
CA ASP A 274 5.11 -23.65 -4.53
C ASP A 274 4.47 -23.60 -3.14
N LYS A 275 4.46 -24.74 -2.42
CA LYS A 275 4.01 -24.79 -1.02
C LYS A 275 4.86 -23.94 -0.09
N ILE A 276 6.19 -23.95 -0.26
CA ILE A 276 7.14 -23.14 0.52
C ILE A 276 6.90 -21.66 0.26
N ILE A 277 6.76 -21.25 -1.02
CA ILE A 277 6.41 -19.87 -1.38
C ILE A 277 5.07 -19.49 -0.75
N GLY A 278 4.07 -20.37 -0.81
CA GLY A 278 2.77 -20.16 -0.16
C GLY A 278 2.88 -19.97 1.36
N SER A 279 3.66 -20.81 2.04
CA SER A 279 3.92 -20.67 3.49
C SER A 279 4.71 -19.40 3.81
N TYR A 280 5.69 -19.05 3.00
CA TYR A 280 6.44 -17.81 3.12
C TYR A 280 5.52 -16.59 3.02
N LEU A 281 4.62 -16.57 2.04
CA LEU A 281 3.64 -15.49 1.90
C LEU A 281 2.65 -15.44 3.08
N ARG A 282 2.16 -16.60 3.55
CA ARG A 282 1.30 -16.68 4.75
C ARG A 282 2.01 -16.17 6.00
N PHE A 283 3.26 -16.56 6.22
CA PHE A 283 4.08 -16.06 7.32
C PHE A 283 4.14 -14.53 7.34
N PHE A 284 4.28 -13.87 6.18
CA PHE A 284 4.25 -12.40 6.13
C PHE A 284 2.91 -11.81 6.55
N GLU A 285 1.79 -12.43 6.16
CA GLU A 285 0.47 -11.94 6.55
C GLU A 285 0.19 -12.20 8.04
N GLU A 286 0.56 -13.37 8.56
CA GLU A 286 0.51 -13.68 10.00
C GLU A 286 1.39 -12.72 10.82
N PHE A 287 2.61 -12.43 10.35
CA PHE A 287 3.50 -11.46 11.00
C PHE A 287 2.91 -10.06 11.02
N LYS A 288 2.35 -9.58 9.90
CA LYS A 288 1.64 -8.29 9.88
C LYS A 288 0.47 -8.27 10.85
N GLN A 289 -0.30 -9.37 10.91
CA GLN A 289 -1.42 -9.48 11.84
C GLN A 289 -0.95 -9.34 13.29
N ILE A 290 0.14 -10.02 13.68
CA ILE A 290 0.75 -9.86 15.01
C ILE A 290 1.11 -8.40 15.28
N VAL A 291 1.78 -7.72 14.34
CA VAL A 291 2.17 -6.31 14.48
C VAL A 291 0.96 -5.38 14.57
N GLU A 292 -0.12 -5.67 13.82
CA GLU A 292 -1.33 -4.85 13.82
C GLU A 292 -2.24 -5.09 15.03
N GLU A 293 -2.15 -6.28 15.65
CA GLU A 293 -2.93 -6.68 16.82
C GLU A 293 -2.24 -6.36 18.15
N ASP A 294 -0.92 -6.12 18.16
CA ASP A 294 -0.20 -5.67 19.34
C ASP A 294 -0.69 -4.28 19.77
N LYS A 295 -1.35 -4.25 20.92
CA LYS A 295 -1.84 -3.03 21.57
C LYS A 295 -0.96 -2.59 22.73
N SER A 296 0.09 -3.35 23.02
CA SER A 296 1.03 -3.05 24.09
C SER A 296 1.86 -1.81 23.73
N PRO A 297 2.39 -1.06 24.71
CA PRO A 297 3.30 0.03 24.40
C PRO A 297 4.54 -0.49 23.66
N HIS A 298 4.75 -0.07 22.40
CA HIS A 298 5.86 -0.56 21.57
C HIS A 298 7.22 -0.12 22.13
N GLN A 299 8.08 -1.04 22.56
CA GLN A 299 9.34 -0.65 23.21
C GLN A 299 10.56 -0.69 22.28
N ILE A 300 10.52 -1.54 21.25
CA ILE A 300 11.69 -1.88 20.46
C ILE A 300 11.35 -1.72 18.97
N PRO A 301 12.12 -0.94 18.20
CA PRO A 301 12.00 -0.95 16.75
C PRO A 301 12.68 -2.20 16.18
N LEU A 302 11.96 -2.96 15.35
CA LEU A 302 12.51 -4.13 14.66
C LEU A 302 12.48 -3.89 13.15
N VAL A 303 13.51 -4.38 12.47
CA VAL A 303 13.55 -4.46 11.00
C VAL A 303 13.69 -5.91 10.61
N MET A 304 12.75 -6.39 9.80
CA MET A 304 12.75 -7.75 9.28
C MET A 304 13.04 -7.72 7.78
N ASN A 305 14.07 -8.45 7.34
CA ASN A 305 14.45 -8.58 5.94
C ASN A 305 14.80 -10.04 5.65
N PHE A 306 13.96 -10.72 4.88
CA PHE A 306 14.14 -12.12 4.50
C PHE A 306 14.34 -12.23 2.98
N HIS A 307 15.24 -13.13 2.58
CA HIS A 307 15.50 -13.43 1.17
C HIS A 307 15.26 -14.91 0.92
N LEU A 308 14.31 -15.21 0.02
CA LEU A 308 14.17 -16.54 -0.58
C LEU A 308 14.62 -16.43 -2.04
N PHE A 309 15.68 -17.13 -2.41
CA PHE A 309 16.27 -17.05 -3.74
C PHE A 309 16.77 -18.42 -4.22
N ASN A 310 16.76 -18.63 -5.54
CA ASN A 310 17.49 -19.73 -6.18
C ASN A 310 18.94 -19.25 -6.39
N PRO A 311 19.96 -19.91 -5.81
CA PRO A 311 21.36 -19.53 -6.03
C PRO A 311 21.88 -19.94 -7.42
N GLY A 312 21.19 -20.85 -8.13
CA GLY A 312 21.53 -21.29 -9.49
C GLY A 312 20.67 -20.63 -10.57
N GLN A 313 20.85 -21.06 -11.82
CA GLN A 313 19.91 -20.71 -12.90
C GLN A 313 18.68 -21.63 -12.82
N GLU A 314 17.53 -21.14 -13.27
CA GLU A 314 16.38 -22.00 -13.52
C GLU A 314 16.59 -22.65 -14.90
N ASP A 315 16.69 -23.98 -14.94
CA ASP A 315 16.58 -24.76 -16.18
C ASP A 315 15.12 -24.82 -16.67
#